data_AF-A0A838QYP2-F1
#
_entry.id   AF-A0A838QYP2-F1
#
_cell.length_a   1.000
_cell.length_b   1.000
_cell.length_c   1.000
_cell.angle_alpha   90.00
_cell.angle_beta   90.00
_cell.angle_gamma   90.00
#
_symmetry.space_group_name_H-M   'P 1'
#
loop_
_entity.id
_entity.type
_entity.pdbx_description
1 polymer ?
#
loop_
_entity_poly.entity_id
_entity_poly.type
_entity_poly.pdbx_seq_one_letter_code
_entity_poly.pdbx_strand_id
1 'polypeptide(L)' 'MPDTTKLGPPFKRAADKRSEQLLLKLTPAEREAIVAAAGGQPTIWAREVVLRAAKRAAR' A
#
# COMPACT_ATOMS: atom_id res chain seq x y z
N MET A 1 12.26 29.00 -28.71
CA MET A 1 12.10 28.88 -27.25
C MET A 1 11.83 27.41 -26.94
N PRO A 2 12.58 26.75 -26.04
CA PRO A 2 12.33 25.35 -25.73
C PRO A 2 11.03 25.20 -24.91
N ASP A 3 10.17 24.31 -25.38
CA ASP A 3 8.85 23.95 -24.86
C ASP A 3 8.98 23.22 -23.51
N THR A 4 8.44 23.80 -22.43
CA THR A 4 8.61 23.33 -21.04
C THR A 4 7.54 22.34 -20.58
N THR A 5 6.69 21.83 -21.49
CA THR A 5 5.45 21.14 -21.11
C THR A 5 5.56 19.63 -20.85
N LYS A 6 6.75 19.13 -20.50
CA LYS A 6 6.94 17.75 -19.99
C LYS A 6 7.60 17.75 -18.60
N LEU A 7 7.01 18.47 -17.66
CA LEU A 7 7.27 18.23 -16.24
C LEU A 7 6.62 16.89 -15.88
N GLY A 8 7.45 15.86 -15.70
CA GLY A 8 7.02 14.59 -15.12
C GLY A 8 6.32 14.80 -13.77
N PRO A 9 5.57 13.80 -13.27
CA PRO A 9 4.85 13.92 -12.01
C PRO A 9 5.77 14.42 -10.88
N PRO A 10 5.28 15.32 -10.01
CA PRO A 10 6.10 15.96 -8.99
C PRO A 10 6.81 14.92 -8.14
N PHE A 11 8.10 15.14 -7.91
CA PHE A 11 8.93 14.25 -7.10
C PHE A 11 8.34 14.17 -5.69
N LYS A 12 7.91 12.97 -5.25
CA LYS A 12 7.38 12.77 -3.90
C LYS A 12 8.48 13.09 -2.89
N ARG A 13 8.17 13.95 -1.90
CA ARG A 13 9.13 14.29 -0.84
C ARG A 13 9.43 13.04 -0.01
N ALA A 14 10.59 12.97 0.62
CA ALA A 14 10.98 11.82 1.44
C ALA A 14 9.96 11.52 2.56
N ALA A 15 9.32 12.55 3.12
CA ALA A 15 8.26 12.43 4.12
C ALA A 15 6.98 11.76 3.60
N ASP A 16 6.73 11.78 2.29
CA ASP A 16 5.57 11.13 1.67
C ASP A 16 5.86 9.65 1.33
N LYS A 17 7.11 9.22 1.47
CA LYS A 17 7.50 7.84 1.25
C LYS A 17 7.21 7.04 2.52
N ARG A 18 6.44 5.97 2.35
CA ARG A 18 6.19 5.01 3.44
C ARG A 18 7.49 4.22 3.65
N SER A 19 8.18 4.47 4.76
CA SER A 19 9.44 3.80 5.13
C SER A 19 9.21 2.50 5.90
N GLU A 20 8.16 2.47 6.73
CA GLU A 20 7.91 1.36 7.64
C GLU A 20 7.32 0.14 6.93
N GLN A 21 7.81 -1.04 7.32
CA GLN A 21 7.40 -2.32 6.76
C GLN A 21 6.82 -3.21 7.87
N LEU A 22 5.70 -3.87 7.56
CA LEU A 22 5.14 -4.95 8.36
C LEU A 22 5.31 -6.25 7.60
N LEU A 23 6.14 -7.15 8.11
CA LEU A 23 6.39 -8.46 7.52
C LEU A 23 5.48 -9.50 8.16
N LEU A 24 4.74 -10.23 7.33
CA LEU A 24 3.85 -11.32 7.73
C LEU A 24 4.32 -12.60 7.06
N LYS A 25 4.58 -13.64 7.85
CA LYS A 25 4.81 -14.98 7.33
C LYS A 25 3.47 -15.61 7.02
N LEU A 26 3.28 -16.05 5.77
CA LEU A 26 2.05 -16.64 5.29
C LEU A 26 2.36 -18.01 4.69
N THR A 27 1.43 -18.94 4.87
CA THR A 27 1.35 -20.15 4.06
C THR A 27 0.92 -19.81 2.62
N PRO A 28 1.15 -20.72 1.66
CA PRO A 28 0.69 -20.52 0.28
C PRO A 28 -0.82 -20.28 0.18
N ALA A 29 -1.62 -21.04 0.96
CA ALA A 29 -3.08 -20.92 0.97
C ALA A 29 -3.57 -19.56 1.51
N GLU A 30 -2.96 -19.06 2.60
CA GLU A 30 -3.29 -17.73 3.12
C GLU A 30 -2.92 -16.62 2.13
N ARG A 31 -1.77 -16.75 1.44
CA ARG A 31 -1.37 -15.80 0.41
C ARG A 31 -2.37 -15.78 -0.75
N GLU A 32 -2.81 -16.94 -1.22
CA GLU A 32 -3.79 -17.05 -2.29
C GLU A 32 -5.13 -16.41 -1.90
N ALA A 33 -5.63 -16.71 -0.71
CA ALA A 33 -6.85 -16.09 -0.18
C ALA A 33 -6.75 -14.55 -0.11
N ILE A 34 -5.62 -14.02 0.35
CA ILE A 34 -5.37 -12.57 0.40
C ILE A 34 -5.32 -11.97 -1.00
N VAL A 35 -4.63 -12.61 -1.95
CA VAL A 35 -4.52 -12.10 -3.34
C VAL A 35 -5.88 -12.09 -4.02
N ALA A 36 -6.69 -13.15 -3.83
CA ALA A 36 -8.04 -13.24 -4.35
C ALA A 36 -8.94 -12.15 -3.76
N ALA A 37 -8.94 -11.98 -2.44
CA ALA A 37 -9.71 -10.95 -1.75
C ALA A 37 -9.31 -9.51 -2.14
N ALA A 38 -8.04 -9.32 -2.49
CA ALA A 38 -7.49 -8.01 -2.84
C ALA A 38 -7.63 -7.62 -4.31
N GLY A 39 -8.24 -8.47 -5.16
CA GLY A 39 -8.38 -8.19 -6.59
C GLY A 39 -7.04 -7.96 -7.30
N GLY A 40 -5.98 -8.66 -6.87
CA GLY A 40 -4.63 -8.51 -7.42
C GLY A 40 -3.80 -7.36 -6.82
N GLN A 41 -4.32 -6.60 -5.85
CA GLN A 41 -3.57 -5.53 -5.15
C GLN A 41 -3.43 -5.76 -3.63
N PRO A 42 -2.74 -6.83 -3.20
CA PRO A 42 -2.70 -7.27 -1.81
C PRO A 42 -2.14 -6.23 -0.84
N THR A 43 -1.14 -5.44 -1.24
CA THR A 43 -0.49 -4.47 -0.35
C THR A 43 -1.39 -3.30 0.03
N ILE A 44 -2.12 -2.72 -0.93
CA ILE A 44 -3.03 -1.59 -0.67
C ILE A 44 -4.21 -2.08 0.17
N TRP A 45 -4.80 -3.21 -0.24
CA TRP A 45 -5.90 -3.85 0.46
C TRP A 45 -5.54 -4.19 1.91
N ALA A 46 -4.41 -4.88 2.14
CA ALA A 46 -3.99 -5.29 3.47
C ALA A 46 -3.77 -4.08 4.40
N ARG A 47 -3.16 -3.01 3.89
CA ARG A 47 -3.00 -1.76 4.65
C ARG A 47 -4.34 -1.20 5.10
N GLU A 48 -5.33 -1.11 4.21
CA GLU A 48 -6.65 -0.59 4.58
C GLU A 48 -7.35 -1.47 5.62
N VAL A 49 -7.28 -2.79 5.46
CA VAL A 49 -7.86 -3.74 6.41
C VAL A 49 -7.23 -3.58 7.79
N VAL A 50 -5.90 -3.53 7.88
CA VAL A 50 -5.18 -3.36 9.14
C VAL A 50 -5.52 -2.02 9.80
N LEU A 51 -5.58 -0.92 9.03
CA LEU A 51 -5.95 0.39 9.57
C LEU A 51 -7.38 0.44 10.10
N ARG A 52 -8.33 -0.20 9.40
CA ARG A 52 -9.73 -0.31 9.87
C ARG A 52 -9.82 -1.13 11.14
N ALA A 53 -9.09 -2.25 11.23
CA ALA A 53 -9.04 -3.08 12.42
C ALA A 53 -8.44 -2.34 13.63
N ALA A 54 -7.32 -1.65 13.44
CA ALA A 54 -6.68 -0.84 14.48
C ALA A 54 -7.61 0.28 14.99
N LYS A 55 -8.27 0.99 14.08
CA LYS A 55 -9.25 2.04 14.45
C LYS A 55 -10.42 1.47 15.26
N ARG A 56 -10.88 0.27 14.94
CA ARG A 56 -11.95 -0.41 15.68
C ARG A 56 -11.51 -0.85 17.07
N ALA A 57 -10.28 -1.33 17.22
CA ALA A 57 -9.72 -1.80 18.49
C ALA A 57 -9.37 -0.65 19.45
N ALA A 58 -9.09 0.55 18.92
CA ALA A 58 -8.79 1.74 19.71
C ALA A 58 -10.03 2.47 20.27
N ARG A 59 -11.22 1.91 20.07
CA ARG A 59 -12.50 2.43 20.57
C ARG A 59 -13.01 1.55 21.70
#